data_AF-A0A0G1XLY5-F1
#
_entry.id   AF-A0A0G1XLY5-F1
#
_cell.length_a   1.000
_cell.length_b   1.000
_cell.length_c   1.000
_cell.angle_alpha   90.00
_cell.angle_beta   90.00
_cell.angle_gamma   90.00
#
_symmetry.space_group_name_H-M   'P 1'
#
loop_
_entity.id
_entity.type
_entity.pdbx_description
1 polymer ?
#
loop_
_entity_poly.entity_id
_entity_poly.type
_entity_poly.pdbx_seq_one_letter_code
_entity_poly.pdbx_strand_id
1 'polypeptide(L)'
;MEWGKLVYLLVIILIGYLPYKAIQRYSKDGFASISTRLAFLMTTWFLLLSTLLINQTPNLFVNTSLVSIVGFGITVLLWAFAPYLLRRIGKVPTQVIIDNPKSYLIRTQPKMYMLKFCEILFQQAKFAYLLFVVLGGLPQTSRIWWFSFIIIVLHLYNMYFVRAAMLFFLVSIPMGPLFSILILNGYITVAMTIHLWFYLILVSWYRLRHP
;
A
#
# COMPACT_ATOMS: atom_id res chain seq x y z
N MET A 1 4.83 1.02 -25.14
CA MET A 1 5.26 0.56 -23.80
C MET A 1 6.76 0.63 -23.73
N GLU A 2 7.34 1.23 -22.69
CA GLU A 2 8.78 1.43 -22.58
C GLU A 2 9.43 0.35 -21.72
N TRP A 3 9.88 -0.75 -22.35
CA TRP A 3 10.39 -1.94 -21.66
C TRP A 3 11.58 -1.66 -20.73
N GLY A 4 12.52 -0.79 -21.12
CA GLY A 4 13.64 -0.40 -20.26
C GLY A 4 13.16 0.27 -18.95
N LYS A 5 12.14 1.11 -19.03
CA LYS A 5 11.53 1.77 -17.86
C LYS A 5 10.72 0.79 -17.01
N LEU A 6 10.12 -0.24 -17.61
CA LEU A 6 9.48 -1.33 -16.88
C LEU A 6 10.52 -2.14 -16.07
N VAL A 7 11.63 -2.55 -16.69
CA VAL A 7 12.70 -3.29 -16.01
C VAL A 7 13.25 -2.48 -14.84
N TYR A 8 13.51 -1.19 -15.05
CA TYR A 8 13.91 -0.28 -13.98
C TYR A 8 12.88 -0.24 -12.84
N LEU A 9 11.58 -0.10 -13.14
CA LEU A 9 10.53 -0.13 -12.13
C LEU A 9 10.50 -1.46 -11.37
N LEU A 10 10.70 -2.59 -12.05
CA LEU A 10 10.76 -3.92 -11.42
C LEU A 10 11.96 -4.04 -10.47
N VAL A 11 13.12 -3.47 -10.82
CA VAL A 11 14.29 -3.41 -9.92
C VAL A 11 13.97 -2.59 -8.68
N ILE A 12 13.38 -1.40 -8.83
CA ILE A 12 12.96 -0.57 -7.68
C ILE A 12 11.93 -1.30 -6.81
N ILE A 13 10.99 -2.03 -7.42
CA ILE A 13 10.05 -2.89 -6.70
C ILE A 13 10.79 -3.97 -5.92
N LEU A 14 11.74 -4.68 -6.53
CA LEU A 14 12.49 -5.73 -5.87
C LEU A 14 13.27 -5.18 -4.66
N ILE A 15 14.02 -4.10 -4.84
CA ILE A 15 14.80 -3.51 -3.74
C ILE A 15 13.89 -2.96 -2.62
N GLY A 16 12.74 -2.37 -2.98
CA GLY A 16 11.79 -1.87 -1.99
C GLY A 16 11.00 -2.96 -1.25
N TYR A 17 10.53 -3.98 -1.97
CA TYR A 17 9.60 -4.98 -1.42
C TYR A 17 10.26 -6.26 -0.93
N LEU A 18 11.38 -6.69 -1.51
CA LEU A 18 12.01 -7.96 -1.15
C LEU A 18 12.36 -7.99 0.35
N PRO A 19 12.99 -6.95 0.95
CA PRO A 19 13.27 -6.97 2.38
C PRO A 19 11.99 -7.05 3.23
N TYR A 20 10.96 -6.28 2.86
CA TYR A 20 9.67 -6.25 3.57
C TYR A 20 8.95 -7.61 3.51
N LYS A 21 8.88 -8.23 2.33
CA LYS A 21 8.24 -9.53 2.13
C LYS A 21 9.07 -10.68 2.69
N ALA A 22 10.39 -10.58 2.66
CA ALA A 22 11.29 -11.57 3.26
C ALA A 22 11.10 -11.63 4.78
N ILE A 23 11.02 -10.50 5.47
CA ILE A 23 10.71 -10.47 6.91
C ILE A 23 9.35 -11.10 7.19
N GLN A 24 8.34 -10.77 6.38
CA GLN A 24 6.99 -11.35 6.54
C GLN A 24 6.98 -12.88 6.45
N ARG A 25 7.77 -13.45 5.53
CA ARG A 25 7.74 -14.90 5.23
C ARG A 25 8.70 -15.72 6.07
N TYR A 26 9.93 -15.24 6.23
CA TYR A 26 11.04 -16.03 6.76
C TYR A 26 11.32 -15.75 8.24
N SER A 27 10.81 -14.67 8.82
CA SER A 27 10.91 -14.47 10.27
C SER A 27 9.95 -15.38 11.02
N LYS A 28 10.42 -16.00 12.12
CA LYS A 28 9.62 -16.86 13.00
C LYS A 28 8.34 -16.15 13.48
N ASP A 29 8.47 -14.87 13.84
CA ASP A 29 7.36 -14.04 14.32
C ASP A 29 6.91 -13.00 13.28
N GLY A 30 7.29 -13.18 12.01
CA GLY A 30 6.91 -12.31 10.90
C GLY A 30 7.23 -10.84 11.16
N PHE A 31 6.21 -9.98 11.04
CA PHE A 31 6.35 -8.55 11.30
C PHE A 31 6.40 -8.19 12.80
N ALA A 32 6.01 -9.09 13.71
CA ALA A 32 6.02 -8.80 15.14
C ALA A 32 7.45 -8.65 15.67
N SER A 33 8.41 -9.35 15.06
CA SER A 33 9.84 -9.28 15.41
C SER A 33 10.55 -8.01 14.94
N ILE A 34 9.90 -7.16 14.13
CA ILE A 34 10.53 -5.93 13.64
C ILE A 34 10.72 -4.96 14.80
N SER A 35 11.96 -4.53 15.06
CA SER A 35 12.24 -3.46 16.03
C SER A 35 11.73 -2.10 15.54
N THR A 36 11.45 -1.16 16.45
CA THR A 36 11.04 0.20 16.07
C THR A 36 12.08 0.88 15.18
N ARG A 37 13.38 0.63 15.42
CA ARG A 37 14.48 1.16 14.60
C ARG A 37 14.41 0.63 13.17
N LEU A 38 14.20 -0.68 13.00
CA LEU A 38 14.08 -1.26 11.66
C LEU A 38 12.81 -0.77 10.94
N ALA A 39 11.69 -0.66 11.65
CA ALA A 39 10.46 -0.08 11.08
C ALA A 39 10.67 1.37 10.60
N PHE A 40 11.40 2.18 11.37
CA PHE A 40 11.76 3.54 10.98
C PHE A 40 12.66 3.55 9.74
N LEU A 41 13.72 2.74 9.70
CA LEU A 41 14.60 2.63 8.53
C LEU A 41 13.83 2.25 7.26
N MET A 42 12.92 1.27 7.35
CA MET A 42 12.09 0.86 6.21
C MET A 42 11.09 1.95 5.79
N THR A 43 10.58 2.72 6.75
CA THR A 43 9.69 3.86 6.48
C THR A 43 10.43 4.94 5.70
N THR A 44 11.63 5.33 6.16
CA THR A 44 12.52 6.25 5.45
C THR A 44 12.89 5.72 4.07
N TRP A 45 13.17 4.43 3.95
CA TRP A 45 13.48 3.78 2.68
C TRP A 45 12.33 3.90 1.68
N PHE A 46 11.08 3.60 2.09
CA PHE A 46 9.91 3.78 1.25
C PHE A 46 9.68 5.23 0.84
N LEU A 47 9.92 6.20 1.74
CA LEU A 47 9.82 7.61 1.40
C LEU A 47 10.84 8.00 0.33
N LEU A 48 12.11 7.63 0.49
CA LEU A 48 13.17 7.92 -0.49
C LEU A 48 12.84 7.34 -1.87
N LEU A 49 12.43 6.07 -1.93
CA LEU A 49 12.04 5.43 -3.19
C LEU A 49 10.80 6.07 -3.81
N SER A 50 9.84 6.51 -2.99
CA SER A 50 8.65 7.21 -3.47
C SER A 50 9.03 8.56 -4.10
N THR A 51 9.84 9.35 -3.40
CA THR A 51 10.34 10.65 -3.90
C THR A 51 11.11 10.49 -5.20
N LEU A 52 11.99 9.48 -5.27
CA LEU A 52 12.75 9.17 -6.48
C LEU A 52 11.85 8.85 -7.68
N LEU A 53 10.81 8.04 -7.50
CA LEU A 53 9.88 7.71 -8.59
C LEU A 53 9.00 8.92 -9.00
N ILE A 54 8.52 9.70 -8.04
CA ILE A 54 7.72 10.89 -8.33
C ILE A 54 8.53 11.94 -9.09
N ASN A 55 9.79 12.18 -8.71
CA ASN A 55 10.68 13.11 -9.42
C ASN A 55 10.94 12.70 -10.87
N GLN A 56 10.82 11.40 -11.18
CA GLN A 56 10.94 10.87 -12.55
C GLN A 56 9.60 10.82 -13.30
N THR A 57 8.53 11.36 -12.71
CA THR A 57 7.17 11.40 -13.29
C THR A 57 6.74 12.87 -13.56
N PRO A 58 7.42 13.60 -14.47
CA PRO A 58 7.23 15.05 -14.61
C PRO A 58 5.83 15.45 -15.11
N ASN A 59 5.14 14.55 -15.82
CA ASN A 59 3.80 14.78 -16.34
C ASN A 59 2.69 14.37 -15.36
N LEU A 60 3.03 14.05 -14.11
CA LEU A 60 2.03 13.74 -13.09
C LEU A 60 1.23 14.99 -12.76
N PHE A 61 -0.02 15.02 -13.21
CA PHE A 61 -0.97 16.01 -12.77
C PHE A 61 -1.52 15.63 -11.39
N VAL A 62 -1.58 16.59 -10.47
CA VAL A 62 -2.17 16.40 -9.14
C VAL A 62 -3.26 17.45 -8.95
N ASN A 63 -4.48 16.99 -8.68
CA ASN A 63 -5.60 17.85 -8.36
C ASN A 63 -5.37 18.49 -6.98
N THR A 64 -5.17 19.80 -6.95
CA THR A 64 -4.93 20.60 -5.75
C THR A 64 -6.20 21.25 -5.19
N SER A 65 -7.38 20.73 -5.53
CA SER A 65 -8.65 21.22 -4.97
C SER A 65 -8.63 21.13 -3.44
N LEU A 66 -9.16 22.18 -2.79
CA LEU A 66 -9.23 22.26 -1.33
C LEU A 66 -9.97 21.06 -0.74
N VAL A 67 -11.05 20.61 -1.37
CA VAL A 67 -11.83 19.44 -0.94
C VAL A 67 -10.96 18.18 -0.89
N SER A 68 -10.15 17.93 -1.93
CA SER A 68 -9.27 16.76 -1.98
C SER A 68 -8.16 16.83 -0.94
N ILE A 69 -7.59 18.01 -0.72
CA ILE A 69 -6.54 18.24 0.28
C ILE A 69 -7.09 18.05 1.70
N VAL A 70 -8.23 18.66 2.02
CA VAL A 70 -8.88 18.55 3.33
C VAL A 70 -9.31 17.10 3.60
N GLY A 71 -9.96 16.44 2.64
CA GLY A 71 -10.37 15.03 2.77
C GLY A 71 -9.18 14.08 2.99
N PHE A 72 -8.07 14.30 2.28
CA PHE A 72 -6.85 13.54 2.50
C PHE A 72 -6.23 13.85 3.87
N GLY A 73 -6.20 15.12 4.28
CA GLY A 73 -5.73 15.54 5.61
C GLY A 73 -6.48 14.86 6.75
N ILE A 74 -7.82 14.82 6.68
CA ILE A 74 -8.66 14.10 7.66
C ILE A 74 -8.29 12.61 7.67
N THR A 75 -8.09 12.01 6.49
CA THR A 75 -7.71 10.59 6.39
C THR A 75 -6.34 10.32 7.03
N VAL A 76 -5.35 11.19 6.83
CA VAL A 76 -4.03 11.08 7.45
C VAL A 76 -4.14 11.20 8.97
N LEU A 77 -4.92 12.14 9.50
CA LEU A 77 -5.16 12.29 10.94
C LEU A 77 -5.81 11.03 11.52
N LEU A 78 -6.89 10.55 10.91
CA LEU A 78 -7.57 9.32 11.34
C LEU A 78 -6.62 8.12 11.31
N TRP A 79 -5.79 8.00 10.28
CA TRP A 79 -4.78 6.94 10.18
C TRP A 79 -3.75 7.01 11.32
N ALA A 80 -3.28 8.22 11.66
CA ALA A 80 -2.34 8.43 12.76
C ALA A 80 -2.96 8.10 14.13
N PHE A 81 -4.25 8.39 14.33
CA PHE A 81 -4.97 8.09 15.58
C PHE A 81 -5.50 6.66 15.68
N ALA A 82 -5.73 5.97 14.56
CA ALA A 82 -6.25 4.61 14.48
C ALA A 82 -5.58 3.60 15.43
N PRO A 83 -4.24 3.50 15.56
CA PRO A 83 -3.63 2.55 16.49
C PRO A 83 -4.02 2.79 17.95
N TYR A 84 -4.22 4.05 18.35
CA TYR A 84 -4.64 4.39 19.72
C TYR A 84 -6.11 4.07 19.95
N LEU A 85 -6.97 4.30 18.96
CA LEU A 85 -8.39 3.97 19.02
C LEU A 85 -8.60 2.44 19.09
N LEU A 86 -7.94 1.68 18.21
CA LEU A 86 -8.07 0.22 18.18
C LEU A 86 -7.50 -0.45 19.44
N ARG A 87 -6.51 0.15 20.10
CA ARG A 87 -6.02 -0.33 21.40
C ARG A 87 -7.07 -0.26 22.52
N ARG A 88 -8.04 0.65 22.42
CA ARG A 88 -9.11 0.81 23.41
C ARG A 88 -10.28 -0.16 23.20
N ILE A 89 -10.32 -0.88 22.08
CA ILE A 89 -11.41 -1.80 21.71
C ILE A 89 -10.91 -3.25 21.82
N GLY A 90 -11.32 -3.99 22.87
CA GLY A 90 -11.09 -5.44 23.05
C GLY A 90 -9.79 -5.86 23.81
N LYS A 91 -9.48 -7.17 23.88
CA LYS A 91 -8.28 -7.70 24.58
C LYS A 91 -7.00 -7.18 23.96
N VAL A 92 -6.00 -6.84 24.78
CA VAL A 92 -4.74 -6.19 24.37
C VAL A 92 -4.17 -6.82 23.09
N PRO A 93 -3.91 -6.04 22.01
CA PRO A 93 -3.40 -6.55 20.73
C PRO A 93 -2.17 -7.44 20.86
N THR A 94 -1.36 -7.21 21.90
CA THR A 94 -0.18 -8.01 22.23
C THR A 94 -0.51 -9.49 22.41
N GLN A 95 -1.58 -9.86 23.12
CA GLN A 95 -1.93 -11.27 23.37
C GLN A 95 -2.35 -11.96 22.07
N VAL A 96 -3.20 -11.32 21.27
CA VAL A 96 -3.65 -11.88 19.98
C VAL A 96 -2.51 -11.94 18.95
N ILE A 97 -1.56 -11.01 19.00
CA ILE A 97 -0.34 -11.03 18.18
C ILE A 97 0.58 -12.17 18.62
N ILE A 98 0.72 -12.43 19.93
CA ILE A 98 1.49 -13.57 20.47
C ILE A 98 0.85 -14.89 20.02
N ASP A 99 -0.48 -15.00 20.09
CA ASP A 99 -1.21 -16.22 19.71
C ASP A 99 -1.25 -16.43 18.19
N ASN A 100 -1.08 -15.36 17.40
CA ASN A 100 -1.09 -15.40 15.94
C ASN A 100 -0.05 -14.43 15.31
N PRO A 101 1.26 -14.72 15.41
CA PRO A 101 2.34 -13.82 14.98
C PRO A 101 2.52 -13.74 13.45
N LYS A 102 1.60 -14.34 12.68
CA LYS A 102 1.51 -14.19 11.22
C LYS A 102 0.19 -13.56 10.77
N SER A 103 -0.66 -13.16 11.73
CA SER A 103 -1.95 -12.54 11.47
C SER A 103 -1.80 -11.11 10.96
N TYR A 104 -2.78 -10.67 10.14
CA TYR A 104 -2.96 -9.27 9.75
C TYR A 104 -3.02 -8.31 10.95
N LEU A 105 -3.31 -8.83 12.15
CA LEU A 105 -3.40 -8.07 13.40
C LEU A 105 -2.07 -7.48 13.89
N ILE A 106 -0.90 -7.96 13.42
CA ILE A 106 0.39 -7.31 13.74
C ILE A 106 0.43 -5.85 13.26
N ARG A 107 -0.36 -5.54 12.23
CA ARG A 107 -0.49 -4.19 11.68
C ARG A 107 -1.21 -3.23 12.63
N THR A 108 -1.76 -3.71 13.75
CA THR A 108 -2.36 -2.86 14.79
C THR A 108 -1.34 -2.13 15.67
N GLN A 109 -0.06 -2.51 15.60
CA GLN A 109 1.01 -1.83 16.34
C GLN A 109 1.32 -0.45 15.72
N PRO A 110 1.54 0.61 16.52
CA PRO A 110 1.79 1.97 16.00
C PRO A 110 2.94 2.04 14.98
N LYS A 111 4.05 1.34 15.24
CA LYS A 111 5.20 1.26 14.30
C LYS A 111 4.82 0.67 12.94
N MET A 112 3.85 -0.24 12.91
CA MET A 112 3.39 -0.89 11.69
C MET A 112 2.39 -0.01 10.91
N TYR A 113 1.64 0.87 11.59
CA TYR A 113 0.78 1.87 10.94
C TYR A 113 1.57 2.86 10.10
N MET A 114 2.66 3.40 10.64
CA MET A 114 3.54 4.32 9.91
C MET A 114 4.23 3.62 8.74
N LEU A 115 4.80 2.43 9.00
CA LEU A 115 5.42 1.63 7.94
C LEU A 115 4.43 1.31 6.82
N LYS A 116 3.19 0.96 7.16
CA LYS A 116 2.14 0.67 6.17
C LYS A 116 1.70 1.90 5.39
N PHE A 117 1.61 3.06 6.04
CA PHE A 117 1.34 4.33 5.37
C PHE A 117 2.39 4.61 4.29
N CYS A 118 3.67 4.51 4.63
CA CYS A 118 4.76 4.73 3.69
C CYS A 118 4.86 3.64 2.61
N GLU A 119 4.51 2.39 2.93
CA GLU A 119 4.35 1.35 1.91
C GLU A 119 3.24 1.72 0.90
N ILE A 120 2.10 2.23 1.35
CA ILE A 120 1.00 2.67 0.48
C ILE A 120 1.41 3.89 -0.35
N LEU A 121 2.14 4.85 0.23
CA LEU A 121 2.76 5.95 -0.53
C LEU A 121 3.63 5.43 -1.67
N PHE A 122 4.50 4.47 -1.37
CA PHE A 122 5.35 3.85 -2.37
C PHE A 122 4.56 3.07 -3.43
N GLN A 123 3.43 2.46 -3.08
CA GLN A 123 2.52 1.88 -4.06
C GLN A 123 1.96 2.92 -5.02
N GLN A 124 1.47 4.05 -4.50
CA GLN A 124 0.93 5.12 -5.35
C GLN A 124 1.99 5.75 -6.24
N ALA A 125 3.21 5.96 -5.74
CA ALA A 125 4.34 6.47 -6.53
C ALA A 125 4.69 5.53 -7.69
N LYS A 126 4.73 4.21 -7.44
CA LYS A 126 4.94 3.22 -8.50
C LYS A 126 3.79 3.18 -9.50
N PHE A 127 2.55 3.33 -9.05
CA PHE A 127 1.40 3.35 -9.95
C PHE A 127 1.44 4.58 -10.86
N ALA A 128 1.77 5.75 -10.31
CA ALA A 128 2.00 6.97 -11.08
C ALA A 128 3.11 6.77 -12.13
N TYR A 129 4.28 6.26 -11.71
CA TYR A 129 5.38 5.99 -12.63
C TYR A 129 5.00 4.97 -13.72
N LEU A 130 4.32 3.88 -13.36
CA LEU A 130 3.84 2.88 -14.32
C LEU A 130 2.89 3.52 -15.35
N LEU A 131 1.92 4.32 -14.92
CA LEU A 131 0.89 4.91 -15.78
C LEU A 131 1.41 6.05 -16.66
N PHE A 132 2.24 6.93 -16.13
CA PHE A 132 2.69 8.14 -16.83
C PHE A 132 4.01 7.95 -17.57
N VAL A 133 4.88 7.04 -17.11
CA VAL A 133 6.24 6.88 -17.65
C VAL A 133 6.38 5.57 -18.42
N VAL A 134 6.02 4.43 -17.84
CA VAL A 134 6.20 3.12 -18.51
C VAL A 134 5.15 2.90 -19.60
N LEU A 135 3.88 3.23 -19.30
CA LEU A 135 2.74 3.10 -20.20
C LEU A 135 2.41 4.41 -20.93
N GLY A 136 3.18 5.47 -20.71
CA GLY A 136 2.92 6.83 -21.23
C GLY A 136 2.77 6.92 -22.75
N GLY A 137 3.43 6.05 -23.52
CA GLY A 137 3.30 5.99 -24.98
C GLY A 137 2.02 5.31 -25.51
N LEU A 138 1.14 4.80 -24.64
CA LEU A 138 -0.10 4.12 -25.04
C LEU A 138 -1.32 5.05 -24.91
N PRO A 139 -2.41 4.81 -25.66
CA PRO A 139 -3.70 5.48 -25.43
C PRO A 139 -4.23 5.22 -24.02
N GLN A 140 -4.98 6.17 -23.45
CA GLN A 140 -5.49 6.11 -22.07
C GLN A 140 -6.18 4.77 -21.73
N THR A 141 -7.07 4.30 -22.59
CA THR A 141 -7.78 3.02 -22.41
C THR A 141 -6.81 1.84 -22.33
N SER A 142 -5.77 1.83 -23.17
CA SER A 142 -4.74 0.78 -23.13
C SER A 142 -3.90 0.85 -21.85
N ARG A 143 -3.61 2.05 -21.33
CA ARG A 143 -2.91 2.20 -20.03
C ARG A 143 -3.72 1.60 -18.89
N ILE A 144 -5.03 1.87 -18.85
CA ILE A 144 -5.96 1.34 -17.83
C ILE A 144 -5.99 -0.19 -17.89
N TRP A 145 -6.10 -0.78 -19.08
CA TRP A 145 -6.10 -2.24 -19.27
C TRP A 145 -4.79 -2.88 -18.83
N TRP A 146 -3.64 -2.38 -19.31
CA TRP A 146 -2.34 -2.92 -18.94
C TRP A 146 -2.04 -2.76 -17.45
N PHE A 147 -2.39 -1.61 -16.86
CA PHE A 147 -2.29 -1.40 -15.43
C PHE A 147 -3.13 -2.42 -14.66
N SER A 148 -4.41 -2.57 -15.00
CA SER A 148 -5.32 -3.51 -14.33
C SER A 148 -4.82 -4.94 -14.44
N PHE A 149 -4.34 -5.36 -15.61
CA PHE A 149 -3.73 -6.67 -15.81
C PHE A 149 -2.50 -6.89 -14.92
N ILE A 150 -1.57 -5.92 -14.88
CA ILE A 150 -0.38 -5.98 -14.01
C ILE A 150 -0.80 -6.09 -12.54
N ILE A 151 -1.78 -5.31 -12.10
CA ILE A 151 -2.31 -5.37 -10.72
C ILE A 151 -2.89 -6.75 -10.42
N ILE A 152 -3.67 -7.34 -11.33
CA ILE A 152 -4.23 -8.69 -11.18
C ILE A 152 -3.11 -9.72 -11.00
N VAL A 153 -2.09 -9.70 -11.87
CA VAL A 153 -0.94 -10.63 -11.77
C VAL A 153 -0.20 -10.47 -10.45
N LEU A 154 0.04 -9.24 -10.00
CA LEU A 154 0.69 -8.97 -8.71
C LEU A 154 -0.16 -9.45 -7.52
N HIS A 155 -1.48 -9.33 -7.60
CA HIS A 155 -2.37 -9.80 -6.53
C HIS A 155 -2.52 -11.33 -6.54
N LEU A 156 -2.55 -11.96 -7.71
CA LEU A 156 -2.46 -13.42 -7.84
C LEU A 156 -1.18 -13.94 -7.17
N TYR A 157 -0.03 -13.33 -7.44
CA TYR A 157 1.20 -13.70 -6.75
C TYR A 157 1.12 -13.46 -5.23
N ASN A 158 0.48 -12.38 -4.79
CA ASN A 158 0.29 -12.12 -3.36
C ASN A 158 -0.62 -13.15 -2.65
N MET A 159 -1.46 -13.91 -3.37
CA MET A 159 -2.32 -14.95 -2.78
C MET A 159 -1.52 -16.02 -2.03
N TYR A 160 -0.30 -16.34 -2.48
CA TYR A 160 0.59 -17.28 -1.79
C TYR A 160 1.06 -16.81 -0.40
N PHE A 161 0.85 -15.54 -0.06
CA PHE A 161 1.39 -14.92 1.15
C PHE A 161 0.31 -14.44 2.14
N VAL A 162 -0.99 -14.67 1.85
CA VAL A 162 -2.11 -14.10 2.62
C VAL A 162 -3.11 -15.18 3.04
N ARG A 163 -3.49 -15.19 4.34
CA ARG A 163 -4.45 -16.17 4.92
C ARG A 163 -5.86 -16.14 4.30
N ALA A 164 -6.30 -15.01 3.75
CA ALA A 164 -7.62 -14.84 3.10
C ALA A 164 -7.46 -14.42 1.63
N ALA A 165 -6.69 -15.21 0.89
CA ALA A 165 -6.23 -14.88 -0.46
C ALA A 165 -7.35 -14.52 -1.45
N MET A 166 -8.44 -15.30 -1.49
CA MET A 166 -9.56 -15.08 -2.41
C MET A 166 -10.31 -13.79 -2.12
N LEU A 167 -10.60 -13.49 -0.86
CA LEU A 167 -11.25 -12.24 -0.47
C LEU A 167 -10.36 -11.04 -0.81
N PHE A 168 -9.07 -11.12 -0.48
CA PHE A 168 -8.10 -10.08 -0.81
C PHE A 168 -7.99 -9.86 -2.32
N PHE A 169 -7.95 -10.94 -3.10
CA PHE A 169 -7.88 -10.89 -4.56
C PHE A 169 -9.14 -10.24 -5.17
N LEU A 170 -10.33 -10.73 -4.79
CA LEU A 170 -11.61 -10.24 -5.32
C LEU A 170 -11.83 -8.75 -5.05
N VAL A 171 -11.45 -8.25 -3.87
CA VAL A 171 -11.60 -6.82 -3.56
C VAL A 171 -10.51 -5.97 -4.25
N SER A 172 -9.37 -6.56 -4.61
CA SER A 172 -8.28 -5.85 -5.27
C SER A 172 -8.44 -5.70 -6.78
N ILE A 173 -9.17 -6.62 -7.43
CA ILE A 173 -9.47 -6.54 -8.88
C ILE A 173 -10.11 -5.19 -9.27
N PRO A 174 -11.22 -4.73 -8.64
CA PRO A 174 -11.85 -3.47 -9.02
C PRO A 174 -10.99 -2.25 -8.69
N MET A 175 -10.02 -2.36 -7.77
CA MET A 175 -9.09 -1.27 -7.46
C MET A 175 -8.12 -0.97 -8.61
N GLY A 176 -7.80 -1.94 -9.47
CA GLY A 176 -6.95 -1.74 -10.65
C GLY A 176 -7.48 -0.64 -11.59
N PRO A 177 -8.65 -0.85 -12.23
CA PRO A 177 -9.22 0.15 -13.13
C PRO A 177 -9.56 1.44 -12.39
N LEU A 178 -10.14 1.37 -11.18
CA LEU A 178 -10.46 2.55 -10.38
C LEU A 178 -9.23 3.43 -10.12
N PHE A 179 -8.13 2.85 -9.63
CA PHE A 179 -6.92 3.62 -9.32
C PHE A 179 -6.26 4.17 -10.57
N SER A 180 -6.24 3.41 -11.66
CA SER A 180 -5.71 3.92 -12.93
C SER A 180 -6.48 5.15 -13.43
N ILE A 181 -7.82 5.12 -13.36
CA ILE A 181 -8.67 6.25 -13.76
C ILE A 181 -8.44 7.45 -12.83
N LEU A 182 -8.43 7.23 -11.51
CA LEU A 182 -8.21 8.32 -10.55
C LEU A 182 -6.84 8.97 -10.74
N ILE A 183 -5.78 8.17 -10.86
CA ILE A 183 -4.40 8.65 -11.00
C ILE A 183 -4.20 9.38 -12.33
N LEU A 184 -4.70 8.85 -13.45
CA LEU A 184 -4.59 9.50 -14.76
C LEU A 184 -5.33 10.85 -14.83
N ASN A 185 -6.43 10.99 -14.08
CA ASN A 185 -7.19 12.25 -13.98
C ASN A 185 -6.67 13.18 -12.85
N GLY A 186 -5.54 12.85 -12.22
CA GLY A 186 -4.89 13.65 -11.19
C GLY A 186 -5.47 13.54 -9.78
N TYR A 187 -6.39 12.62 -9.54
CA TYR A 187 -6.98 12.35 -8.22
C TYR A 187 -6.16 11.33 -7.41
N ILE A 188 -4.83 11.43 -7.43
CA ILE A 188 -3.94 10.51 -6.70
C ILE A 188 -4.16 10.52 -5.18
N THR A 189 -4.53 11.67 -4.61
CA THR A 189 -4.87 11.82 -3.18
C THR A 189 -6.17 11.07 -2.82
N VAL A 190 -7.13 11.02 -3.74
CA VAL A 190 -8.35 10.23 -3.60
C VAL A 190 -8.03 8.73 -3.69
N ALA A 191 -7.22 8.32 -4.66
CA ALA A 191 -6.77 6.93 -4.78
C ALA A 191 -6.03 6.47 -3.51
N MET A 192 -5.17 7.32 -2.94
CA MET A 192 -4.48 7.06 -1.68
C MET A 192 -5.44 6.98 -0.49
N THR A 193 -6.41 7.90 -0.41
CA THR A 193 -7.48 7.87 0.61
C THR A 193 -8.23 6.55 0.59
N ILE A 194 -8.72 6.12 -0.58
CA ILE A 194 -9.43 4.85 -0.75
C ILE A 194 -8.55 3.68 -0.30
N HIS A 195 -7.27 3.68 -0.69
CA HIS A 195 -6.34 2.60 -0.35
C HIS A 195 -6.09 2.51 1.17
N LEU A 196 -5.91 3.65 1.84
CA LEU A 196 -5.77 3.69 3.30
C LEU A 196 -7.04 3.20 3.99
N TRP A 197 -8.21 3.71 3.61
CA TRP A 197 -9.48 3.28 4.20
C TRP A 197 -9.75 1.80 4.00
N PHE A 198 -9.45 1.25 2.82
CA PHE A 198 -9.54 -0.19 2.57
C PHE A 198 -8.72 -0.99 3.60
N TYR A 199 -7.48 -0.60 3.86
CA TYR A 199 -6.67 -1.26 4.89
C TYR A 199 -7.21 -1.06 6.30
N LEU A 200 -7.67 0.14 6.64
CA LEU A 200 -8.18 0.44 7.97
C LEU A 200 -9.44 -0.38 8.26
N ILE A 201 -10.37 -0.46 7.30
CA ILE A 201 -11.60 -1.27 7.40
C ILE A 201 -11.23 -2.75 7.53
N LEU A 202 -10.31 -3.25 6.70
CA LEU A 202 -9.88 -4.65 6.74
C LEU A 202 -9.27 -5.03 8.10
N VAL A 203 -8.40 -4.17 8.65
CA VAL A 203 -7.79 -4.38 9.98
C VAL A 203 -8.85 -4.30 11.08
N SER A 204 -9.77 -3.33 11.01
CA SER A 204 -10.84 -3.12 12.00
C SER A 204 -11.86 -4.26 12.01
N TRP A 205 -12.30 -4.71 10.83
CA TRP A 205 -13.23 -5.84 10.69
C TRP A 205 -12.64 -7.13 11.26
N TYR A 206 -11.38 -7.42 10.94
CA TYR A 206 -10.70 -8.60 11.47
C TYR A 206 -10.54 -8.52 12.99
N ARG A 207 -10.31 -7.31 13.53
CA ARG A 207 -10.27 -7.07 14.99
C ARG A 207 -11.63 -7.32 15.66
N LEU A 208 -12.72 -6.85 15.08
CA LEU A 208 -14.06 -7.04 15.65
C LEU A 208 -14.51 -8.52 15.66
N ARG A 209 -14.08 -9.31 14.67
CA ARG A 209 -14.38 -10.76 14.62
C ARG A 209 -13.52 -11.63 15.54
N HIS A 210 -12.41 -11.09 16.06
CA HIS A 210 -11.47 -11.80 16.95
C HIS A 210 -11.13 -10.94 18.19
N PRO A 211 -12.09 -10.70 19.12
CA PRO A 211 -11.96 -9.77 20.24
C PRO A 211 -11.02 -10.22 21.38
#